data_AF-A0A1M3FDL0-F1
#
_entry.id   AF-A0A1M3FDL0-F1
#
_cell.length_a   1.000
_cell.length_b   1.000
_cell.length_c   1.000
_cell.angle_alpha   90.00
_cell.angle_beta   90.00
_cell.angle_gamma   90.00
#
_symmetry.space_group_name_H-M   'P 1'
#
loop_
_entity.id
_entity.type
_entity.pdbx_description
1 polymer ?
#
loop_
_entity_poly.entity_id
_entity_poly.type
_entity_poly.pdbx_seq_one_letter_code
_entity_poly.pdbx_strand_id
1 'polypeptide(L)'
;MWRYSAANDQGYRMHHGVEFLERAVADPAALVAQGIQAPTPRQVYTVVHKALASSIRVIARADDSSGIIGDACQRLIDLHPRAAAQAGVPRAKLADWVYEFHFDDEVDYFVLDPVAYAPALGDEGLTRLRGRIDALRAQIAPADPDDRFPRSDHREFVVQWFDKRFAVLDRDVQAIIRTHLKDGRVAAWHEDVAEALEEIGEIDLAIAWAERASSFDRGHQSQRAAERWWRLLGEHRPLDLPAAARTILERWPSAGSGARLVAVAGNGMVDDVQTTLESRPAELVRFQLDTMRNPALAWGTAHRLALSDDGLWADLARAYLPLDPVAAIEVQVRLVAISLQVADTRRYRPAVRELVNIRMSAIAAEGTAARAVVDGAISDLRERYRRRPSLIDALDRAKLP
;
A
#
# COMPACT_ATOMS: atom_id res chain seq x y z
N MET A 1 13.97 5.36 -18.93
CA MET A 1 14.14 3.90 -18.88
C MET A 1 15.49 3.48 -18.29
N TRP A 2 16.65 3.95 -18.81
CA TRP A 2 17.98 3.61 -18.25
C TRP A 2 18.24 4.12 -16.82
N ARG A 3 17.83 5.35 -16.48
CA ARG A 3 18.00 5.91 -15.12
C ARG A 3 17.16 5.18 -14.06
N TYR A 4 15.93 4.81 -14.41
CA TYR A 4 15.02 4.05 -13.57
C TYR A 4 15.55 2.65 -13.22
N SER A 5 16.12 1.92 -14.21
CA SER A 5 16.76 0.62 -13.95
C SER A 5 17.95 0.74 -13.01
N ALA A 6 18.79 1.77 -13.21
CA ALA A 6 19.97 1.99 -12.37
C ALA A 6 19.62 2.40 -10.93
N ALA A 7 18.54 3.17 -10.73
CA ALA A 7 18.04 3.53 -9.40
C ALA A 7 17.53 2.29 -8.65
N ASN A 8 16.78 1.41 -9.33
CA ASN A 8 16.32 0.16 -8.73
C ASN A 8 17.49 -0.77 -8.37
N ASP A 9 18.46 -0.95 -9.27
CA ASP A 9 19.66 -1.75 -8.99
C ASP A 9 20.46 -1.19 -7.82
N GLN A 10 20.53 0.14 -7.70
CA GLN A 10 21.12 0.80 -6.54
C GLN A 10 20.32 0.52 -5.26
N GLY A 11 18.99 0.65 -5.30
CA GLY A 11 18.11 0.33 -4.18
C GLY A 11 18.27 -1.10 -3.66
N TYR A 12 18.32 -2.08 -4.56
CA TYR A 12 18.57 -3.49 -4.19
C TYR A 12 19.92 -3.66 -3.47
N ARG A 13 20.99 -3.02 -3.96
CA ARG A 13 22.30 -3.05 -3.29
C ARG A 13 22.28 -2.37 -1.93
N MET A 14 21.54 -1.26 -1.80
CA MET A 14 21.35 -0.57 -0.52
C MET A 14 20.63 -1.47 0.47
N HIS A 15 19.50 -2.08 0.11
CA HIS A 15 18.79 -3.01 0.99
C HIS A 15 19.66 -4.17 1.45
N HIS A 16 20.42 -4.78 0.55
CA HIS A 16 21.38 -5.83 0.91
C HIS A 16 22.40 -5.31 1.92
N GLY A 17 22.98 -4.12 1.71
CA GLY A 17 23.89 -3.49 2.68
C GLY A 17 23.23 -3.21 4.03
N VAL A 18 21.98 -2.74 4.03
CA VAL A 18 21.21 -2.47 5.26
C VAL A 18 20.96 -3.75 6.04
N GLU A 19 20.65 -4.87 5.39
CA GLU A 19 20.49 -6.17 6.07
C GLU A 19 21.77 -6.60 6.83
N PHE A 20 22.95 -6.33 6.27
CA PHE A 20 24.21 -6.59 6.98
C PHE A 20 24.35 -5.72 8.23
N LEU A 21 23.96 -4.45 8.15
CA LEU A 21 24.03 -3.52 9.29
C LEU A 21 23.00 -3.86 10.36
N GLU A 22 21.78 -4.24 9.97
CA GLU A 22 20.75 -4.71 10.90
C GLU A 22 21.22 -5.96 11.65
N ARG A 23 21.83 -6.93 10.94
CA ARG A 23 22.47 -8.09 11.57
C ARG A 23 23.62 -7.69 12.48
N ALA A 24 24.47 -6.74 12.08
CA ALA A 24 25.58 -6.26 12.91
C ALA A 24 25.11 -5.62 14.22
N VAL A 25 23.97 -4.92 14.21
CA VAL A 25 23.35 -4.32 15.41
C VAL A 25 22.63 -5.37 16.27
N ALA A 26 22.01 -6.38 15.66
CA ALA A 26 21.25 -7.41 16.38
C ALA A 26 22.14 -8.52 16.96
N ASP A 27 23.07 -9.03 16.15
CA ASP A 27 23.98 -10.13 16.49
C ASP A 27 25.30 -9.99 15.69
N PRO A 28 26.28 -9.21 16.18
CA PRO A 28 27.56 -9.04 15.52
C PRO A 28 28.37 -10.34 15.42
N ALA A 29 28.10 -11.36 16.26
CA ALA A 29 28.78 -12.64 16.21
C ALA A 29 28.33 -13.48 15.00
N ALA A 30 27.09 -13.33 14.53
CA ALA A 30 26.59 -13.99 13.32
C ALA A 30 27.39 -13.61 12.06
N LEU A 31 28.07 -12.46 12.06
CA LEU A 31 28.91 -12.04 10.93
C LEU A 31 30.22 -12.84 10.82
N VAL A 32 30.66 -13.48 11.92
CA VAL A 32 31.85 -14.33 11.92
C VAL A 32 31.68 -15.53 11.00
N ALA A 33 30.47 -16.10 10.94
CA ALA A 33 30.14 -17.19 10.01
C ALA A 33 30.26 -16.78 8.53
N GLN A 34 30.32 -15.48 8.24
CA GLN A 34 30.48 -14.91 6.89
C GLN A 34 31.91 -14.39 6.66
N GLY A 35 32.87 -14.77 7.53
CA GLY A 35 34.27 -14.37 7.42
C GLY A 35 34.57 -12.94 7.86
N ILE A 36 33.62 -12.26 8.50
CA ILE A 36 33.78 -10.90 9.01
C ILE A 36 34.07 -10.96 10.50
N GLN A 37 35.18 -10.36 10.94
CA GLN A 37 35.46 -10.23 12.38
C GLN A 37 34.31 -9.48 13.06
N ALA A 38 33.81 -10.02 14.18
CA ALA A 38 32.70 -9.42 14.92
C ALA A 38 32.99 -7.94 15.25
N PRO A 39 32.21 -6.99 14.68
CA PRO A 39 32.45 -5.57 14.87
C PRO A 39 32.03 -5.12 16.26
N THR A 40 32.77 -4.18 16.83
CA THR A 40 32.35 -3.49 18.07
C THR A 40 31.14 -2.58 17.81
N PRO A 41 30.29 -2.28 18.81
CA PRO A 41 29.17 -1.36 18.64
C PRO A 41 29.55 0.00 18.05
N ARG A 42 30.73 0.54 18.42
CA ARG A 42 31.25 1.79 17.85
C ARG A 42 31.60 1.69 16.36
N GLN A 43 32.15 0.56 15.92
CA GLN A 43 32.41 0.31 14.50
C GLN A 43 31.09 0.20 13.73
N VAL A 44 30.11 -0.55 14.27
CA VAL A 44 28.77 -0.67 13.67
C VAL A 44 28.11 0.71 13.52
N TYR A 45 28.05 1.50 14.61
CA TYR A 45 27.50 2.86 14.57
C TYR A 45 28.20 3.74 13.52
N THR A 46 29.53 3.68 13.44
CA THR A 46 30.30 4.47 12.46
C THR A 46 29.87 4.13 11.03
N VAL A 47 29.66 2.85 10.72
CA VAL A 47 29.22 2.43 9.38
C VAL A 47 27.76 2.80 9.15
N VAL A 48 26.86 2.56 10.11
CA VAL A 48 25.43 2.95 10.02
C VAL A 48 25.29 4.45 9.78
N HIS A 49 25.97 5.29 10.55
CA HIS A 49 25.93 6.74 10.42
C HIS A 49 26.45 7.22 9.05
N LYS A 50 27.57 6.64 8.56
CA LYS A 50 28.09 6.94 7.22
C LYS A 50 27.16 6.44 6.11
N ALA A 51 26.56 5.27 6.28
CA ALA A 51 25.62 4.69 5.34
C ALA A 51 24.37 5.57 5.22
N LEU A 52 23.81 6.04 6.34
CA LEU A 52 22.69 6.98 6.35
C LEU A 52 23.06 8.27 5.61
N ALA A 53 24.15 8.93 6.00
CA ALA A 53 24.58 10.17 5.36
C ALA A 53 24.84 9.99 3.85
N SER A 54 25.41 8.84 3.44
CA SER A 54 25.62 8.56 2.02
C SER A 54 24.33 8.26 1.27
N SER A 55 23.37 7.59 1.90
CA SER A 55 22.10 7.19 1.28
C SER A 55 21.21 8.40 1.01
N ILE A 56 21.18 9.35 1.94
CA ILE A 56 20.53 10.65 1.78
C ILE A 56 21.08 11.40 0.55
N ARG A 57 22.40 11.37 0.34
CA ARG A 57 22.98 11.99 -0.86
C ARG A 57 22.64 11.25 -2.16
N VAL A 58 22.50 9.94 -2.09
CA VAL A 58 22.13 9.13 -3.26
C VAL A 58 20.70 9.43 -3.67
N ILE A 59 19.75 9.42 -2.73
CA ILE A 59 18.33 9.62 -3.04
C ILE A 59 18.04 11.04 -3.56
N ALA A 60 18.73 12.06 -3.05
CA ALA A 60 18.64 13.43 -3.56
C ALA A 60 18.91 13.58 -5.07
N ARG A 61 19.59 12.59 -5.68
CA ARG A 61 20.03 12.61 -7.08
C ARG A 61 19.45 11.46 -7.91
N ALA A 62 18.62 10.61 -7.30
CA ALA A 62 18.07 9.41 -7.94
C ALA A 62 16.62 9.61 -8.40
N ASP A 63 16.24 8.93 -9.48
CA ASP A 63 14.83 8.76 -9.87
C ASP A 63 14.26 7.58 -9.09
N ASP A 64 13.86 7.84 -7.84
CA ASP A 64 13.32 6.85 -6.92
C ASP A 64 11.79 6.75 -7.00
N SER A 65 11.23 6.86 -8.21
CA SER A 65 9.78 6.75 -8.42
C SER A 65 9.20 5.40 -7.96
N SER A 66 10.04 4.38 -7.77
CA SER A 66 9.67 3.08 -7.20
C SER A 66 9.64 3.06 -5.66
N GLY A 67 10.27 4.03 -5.00
CA GLY A 67 10.38 4.15 -3.54
C GLY A 67 11.46 3.28 -2.88
N ILE A 68 12.18 2.46 -3.65
CA ILE A 68 13.12 1.46 -3.11
C ILE A 68 14.34 2.09 -2.39
N ILE A 69 14.85 3.22 -2.87
CA ILE A 69 15.95 3.92 -2.20
C ILE A 69 15.42 4.62 -0.94
N GLY A 70 14.21 5.19 -1.01
CA GLY A 70 13.50 5.77 0.12
C GLY A 70 13.31 4.77 1.26
N ASP A 71 12.83 3.57 0.95
CA ASP A 71 12.64 2.49 1.92
C ASP A 71 13.98 2.09 2.57
N ALA A 72 15.06 2.03 1.80
CA ALA A 72 16.39 1.75 2.36
C ALA A 72 16.90 2.88 3.27
N CYS A 73 16.63 4.14 2.93
CA CYS A 73 16.95 5.28 3.80
C CYS A 73 16.14 5.23 5.10
N GLN A 74 14.84 4.92 5.03
CA GLN A 74 13.98 4.78 6.21
C GLN A 74 14.49 3.68 7.14
N ARG A 75 14.86 2.51 6.61
CA ARG A 75 15.46 1.43 7.43
C ARG A 75 16.75 1.86 8.13
N LEU A 76 17.58 2.70 7.49
CA LEU A 76 18.78 3.25 8.13
C LEU A 76 18.44 4.28 9.23
N ILE A 77 17.41 5.09 9.02
CA ILE A 77 16.89 6.02 10.03
C ILE A 77 16.40 5.25 11.25
N ASP A 78 15.66 4.16 11.06
CA ASP A 78 15.14 3.32 12.14
C ASP A 78 16.26 2.55 12.87
N LEU A 79 17.33 2.18 12.15
CA LEU A 79 18.47 1.46 12.71
C LEU A 79 19.43 2.36 13.52
N HIS A 80 19.60 3.61 13.09
CA HIS A 80 20.56 4.55 13.68
C HIS A 80 20.41 4.76 15.20
N PRO A 81 19.23 5.01 15.79
CA PRO A 81 19.11 5.23 17.23
C PRO A 81 19.54 4.01 18.05
N ARG A 82 19.24 2.79 17.57
CA ARG A 82 19.67 1.54 18.22
C ARG A 82 21.19 1.40 18.21
N ALA A 83 21.82 1.67 17.05
CA ALA A 83 23.27 1.64 16.93
C ALA A 83 23.94 2.71 17.81
N ALA A 84 23.35 3.91 17.88
CA ALA A 84 23.84 5.00 18.72
C ALA A 84 23.81 4.66 20.22
N ALA A 85 22.71 4.05 20.68
CA ALA A 85 22.57 3.58 22.06
C ALA A 85 23.63 2.53 22.41
N GLN A 86 23.80 1.49 21.58
CA GLN A 86 24.79 0.42 21.81
C GLN A 86 26.23 0.94 21.79
N ALA A 87 26.53 1.94 20.94
CA ALA A 87 27.86 2.54 20.84
C ALA A 87 28.20 3.51 21.99
N GLY A 88 27.22 3.88 22.81
CA GLY A 88 27.38 4.88 23.86
C GLY A 88 27.78 6.25 23.31
N VAL A 89 27.13 6.69 22.23
CA VAL A 89 27.39 8.00 21.62
C VAL A 89 27.12 9.11 22.65
N PRO A 90 27.99 10.13 22.78
CA PRO A 90 27.76 11.24 23.71
C PRO A 90 26.41 11.92 23.46
N ARG A 91 25.54 11.92 24.48
CA ARG A 91 24.14 12.37 24.42
C ARG A 91 23.97 13.76 23.82
N ALA A 92 24.78 14.72 24.25
CA ALA A 92 24.75 16.09 23.74
C ALA A 92 25.09 16.18 22.25
N LYS A 93 26.07 15.40 21.78
CA LYS A 93 26.44 15.36 20.36
C LYS A 93 25.36 14.70 19.51
N LEU A 94 24.74 13.64 20.05
CA LEU A 94 23.63 12.98 19.37
C LEU A 94 22.42 13.90 19.25
N ALA A 95 22.07 14.64 20.31
CA ALA A 95 20.99 15.62 20.30
C ALA A 95 21.22 16.73 19.26
N ASP A 96 22.45 17.28 19.21
CA ASP A 96 22.80 18.29 18.21
C ASP A 96 22.69 17.73 16.79
N TRP A 97 23.18 16.51 16.55
CA TRP A 97 23.08 15.87 15.24
C TRP A 97 21.63 15.58 14.82
N VAL A 98 20.78 15.10 15.74
CA VAL A 98 19.35 14.86 15.47
C VAL A 98 18.65 16.15 15.05
N TYR A 99 18.98 17.27 15.71
CA TYR A 99 18.48 18.59 15.33
C TYR A 99 19.00 19.02 13.95
N GLU A 100 20.32 18.95 13.74
CA GLU A 100 20.98 19.40 12.51
C GLU A 100 20.56 18.61 11.27
N PHE A 101 20.23 17.32 11.40
CA PHE A 101 19.75 16.49 10.30
C PHE A 101 18.56 17.10 9.55
N HIS A 102 17.69 17.85 10.24
CA HIS A 102 16.51 18.46 9.65
C HIS A 102 16.81 19.74 8.86
N PHE A 103 18.05 20.22 8.86
CA PHE A 103 18.47 21.45 8.17
C PHE A 103 19.55 21.20 7.12
N ASP A 104 19.82 19.94 6.80
CA ASP A 104 20.72 19.58 5.70
C ASP A 104 19.96 19.74 4.37
N ASP A 105 20.47 20.58 3.47
CA ASP A 105 19.79 21.03 2.23
C ASP A 105 19.67 19.93 1.15
N GLU A 106 20.06 18.68 1.43
CA GLU A 106 20.03 17.61 0.44
C GLU A 106 18.62 17.01 0.23
N VAL A 107 17.83 16.85 1.30
CA VAL A 107 16.44 16.33 1.26
C VAL A 107 15.64 16.83 2.48
N ASP A 108 14.37 17.18 2.28
CA ASP A 108 13.50 17.78 3.31
C ASP A 108 12.34 16.87 3.76
N TYR A 109 12.18 15.69 3.15
CA TYR A 109 11.06 14.77 3.41
C TYR A 109 11.36 13.63 4.39
N PHE A 110 12.61 13.49 4.85
CA PHE A 110 12.94 12.59 5.96
C PHE A 110 12.95 13.33 7.29
N VAL A 111 12.44 12.68 8.32
CA VAL A 111 12.39 13.21 9.69
C VAL A 111 12.95 12.20 10.68
N LEU A 112 13.62 12.67 11.72
CA LEU A 112 14.08 11.82 12.82
C LEU A 112 13.11 11.92 13.99
N ASP A 113 12.74 10.77 14.53
CA ASP A 113 11.78 10.67 15.62
C ASP A 113 12.47 10.70 17.00
N PRO A 114 12.26 11.74 17.85
CA PRO A 114 12.82 11.76 19.20
C PRO A 114 12.35 10.59 20.08
N VAL A 115 11.21 9.95 19.80
CA VAL A 115 10.77 8.74 20.51
C VAL A 115 11.74 7.59 20.28
N ALA A 116 12.12 7.34 19.03
CA ALA A 116 13.10 6.31 18.67
C ALA A 116 14.49 6.57 19.27
N TYR A 117 14.89 7.84 19.38
CA TYR A 117 16.17 8.25 19.95
C TYR A 117 16.19 8.35 21.47
N ALA A 118 15.05 8.31 22.16
CA ALA A 118 14.98 8.48 23.60
C ALA A 118 15.93 7.56 24.40
N PRO A 119 16.07 6.25 24.08
CA PRO A 119 17.02 5.38 24.77
C PRO A 119 18.49 5.79 24.62
N ALA A 120 18.87 6.37 23.47
CA ALA A 120 20.24 6.83 23.20
C ALA A 120 20.52 8.22 23.78
N LEU A 121 19.53 9.11 23.75
CA LEU A 121 19.63 10.48 24.24
C LEU A 121 19.59 10.57 25.76
N GLY A 122 18.74 9.79 26.42
CA GLY A 122 18.40 9.96 27.83
C GLY A 122 17.91 11.37 28.16
N ASP A 123 17.69 11.65 29.44
CA ASP A 123 17.12 12.93 29.89
C ASP A 123 17.96 14.14 29.49
N GLU A 124 19.30 14.01 29.55
CA GLU A 124 20.23 15.07 29.19
C GLU A 124 20.14 15.42 27.70
N GLY A 125 20.16 14.40 26.82
CA GLY A 125 20.07 14.61 25.38
C GLY A 125 18.70 15.14 24.97
N LEU A 126 17.62 14.64 25.58
CA LEU A 126 16.26 15.12 25.35
C LEU A 126 16.07 16.57 25.81
N THR A 127 16.60 16.93 26.97
CA THR A 127 16.57 18.32 27.47
C THR A 127 17.28 19.26 26.50
N ARG A 128 18.45 18.87 26.00
CA ARG A 128 19.19 19.65 25.00
C ARG A 128 18.41 19.79 23.69
N LEU A 129 17.83 18.70 23.21
CA LEU A 129 17.04 18.68 21.97
C LEU A 129 15.81 19.59 22.09
N ARG A 130 15.06 19.51 23.19
CA ARG A 130 13.93 20.42 23.48
C ARG A 130 14.37 21.88 23.49
N GLY A 131 15.49 22.19 24.15
CA GLY A 131 16.05 23.55 24.16
C GLY A 131 16.39 24.08 22.76
N ARG A 132 16.86 23.22 21.84
CA ARG A 132 17.09 23.60 20.44
C ARG A 132 15.79 23.92 19.70
N ILE A 133 14.75 23.10 19.89
CA ILE A 133 13.42 23.32 19.28
C ILE A 133 12.76 24.58 19.86
N ASP A 134 12.88 24.84 21.16
CA ASP A 134 12.35 26.06 21.78
C ASP A 134 13.06 27.32 21.25
N ALA A 135 14.39 27.26 21.12
CA ALA A 135 15.18 28.34 20.54
C ALA A 135 14.85 28.57 19.05
N LEU A 136 14.55 27.51 18.30
CA LEU A 136 14.07 27.59 16.92
C LEU A 136 12.67 28.24 16.86
N ARG A 137 11.75 27.81 17.73
CA ARG A 137 10.39 28.36 17.81
C ARG A 137 10.40 29.86 18.07
N ALA A 138 11.31 30.34 18.94
CA ALA A 138 11.46 31.76 19.23
C ALA A 138 11.95 32.61 18.04
N GLN A 139 12.52 31.99 16.99
CA GLN A 139 13.00 32.67 15.78
C GLN A 139 11.96 32.70 14.66
N ILE A 140 10.84 32.01 14.82
CA ILE A 140 9.75 31.97 13.84
C ILE A 140 8.87 33.20 14.09
N ALA A 141 8.72 34.04 13.06
CA ALA A 141 7.80 35.17 13.13
C ALA A 141 6.35 34.65 13.15
N PRO A 142 5.44 35.27 13.90
CA PRO A 142 4.02 34.94 13.81
C PRO A 142 3.54 35.03 12.36
N ALA A 143 2.73 34.06 11.93
CA ALA A 143 2.09 34.12 10.62
C ALA A 143 1.26 35.40 10.51
N ASP A 144 1.41 36.12 9.39
CA ASP A 144 0.59 37.29 9.08
C ASP A 144 -0.83 36.80 8.73
N PRO A 145 -1.86 37.15 9.51
CA PRO A 145 -3.22 36.70 9.25
C PRO A 145 -3.80 37.26 7.94
N ASP A 146 -3.23 38.32 7.38
CA ASP A 146 -3.65 38.92 6.10
C ASP A 146 -2.88 38.37 4.89
N ASP A 147 -1.85 37.53 5.10
CA ASP A 147 -1.12 36.89 4.00
C ASP A 147 -1.98 35.81 3.36
N ARG A 148 -2.36 36.04 2.10
CA ARG A 148 -3.14 35.10 1.30
C ARG A 148 -2.32 33.92 0.78
N PHE A 149 -1.00 34.04 0.77
CA PHE A 149 -0.08 33.02 0.26
C PHE A 149 1.10 32.84 1.23
N PRO A 150 0.84 32.42 2.47
CA PRO A 150 1.87 32.22 3.48
C PRO A 150 2.95 31.28 2.94
N ARG A 151 4.20 31.73 2.98
CA ARG A 151 5.34 30.88 2.61
C ARG A 151 5.46 29.75 3.64
N SER A 152 5.63 28.53 3.15
CA SER A 152 5.96 27.38 4.00
C SER A 152 7.36 27.58 4.58
N ASP A 153 7.46 27.96 5.84
CA ASP A 153 8.73 28.01 6.56
C ASP A 153 9.07 26.58 7.04
N HIS A 154 10.15 26.00 6.51
CA HIS A 154 10.62 24.67 6.93
C HIS A 154 10.85 24.58 8.44
N ARG A 155 11.23 25.68 9.09
CA ARG A 155 11.40 25.73 10.55
C ARG A 155 10.09 25.47 11.28
N GLU A 156 8.96 25.96 10.76
CA GLU A 156 7.64 25.66 11.33
C GLU A 156 7.30 24.19 11.21
N PHE A 157 7.62 23.56 10.08
CA PHE A 157 7.44 22.13 9.91
C PHE A 157 8.25 21.33 10.94
N VAL A 158 9.53 21.65 11.11
CA VAL A 158 10.41 20.99 12.09
C VAL A 158 9.87 21.15 13.50
N VAL A 159 9.46 22.37 13.90
CA VAL A 159 8.86 22.60 15.23
C VAL A 159 7.58 21.79 15.40
N GLN A 160 6.67 21.79 14.42
CA GLN A 160 5.43 21.02 14.48
C GLN A 160 5.69 19.50 14.59
N TRP A 161 6.67 18.98 13.86
CA TRP A 161 7.09 17.58 13.94
C TRP A 161 7.56 17.23 15.36
N PHE A 162 8.48 18.01 15.92
CA PHE A 162 8.98 17.76 17.27
C PHE A 162 7.91 17.93 18.34
N ASP A 163 6.98 18.89 18.20
CA ASP A 163 5.86 19.05 19.13
C ASP A 163 4.93 17.84 19.14
N LYS A 164 4.64 17.26 17.97
CA LYS A 164 3.89 16.00 17.85
C LYS A 164 4.62 14.88 18.57
N ARG A 165 5.90 14.66 18.24
CA ARG A 165 6.65 13.51 18.76
C ARG A 165 7.04 13.64 20.24
N PHE A 166 7.26 14.85 20.75
CA PHE A 166 7.43 15.07 22.19
C PHE A 166 6.14 14.79 22.96
N ALA A 167 4.97 15.12 22.43
CA ALA A 167 3.70 14.75 23.07
C ALA A 167 3.53 13.22 23.18
N VAL A 168 3.95 12.48 22.16
CA VAL A 168 3.99 11.00 22.18
C VAL A 168 5.00 10.48 23.19
N LEU A 169 6.22 11.03 23.19
CA LEU A 169 7.27 10.66 24.14
C LEU A 169 6.82 10.86 25.58
N ASP A 170 6.16 11.98 25.86
CA ASP A 170 5.64 12.35 27.17
C ASP A 170 4.35 11.59 27.53
N ARG A 171 3.80 10.83 26.58
CA ARG A 171 2.52 10.10 26.69
C ARG A 171 1.37 11.02 27.13
N ASP A 172 1.40 12.30 26.73
CA ASP A 172 0.39 13.29 27.07
C ASP A 172 -0.73 13.29 26.01
N VAL A 173 -1.83 12.62 26.35
CA VAL A 173 -3.05 12.52 25.51
C VAL A 173 -3.54 13.89 25.06
N GLN A 174 -3.55 14.90 25.94
CA GLN A 174 -4.06 16.23 25.60
C GLN A 174 -3.10 16.97 24.68
N ALA A 175 -1.79 16.84 24.90
CA ALA A 175 -0.80 17.37 23.96
C ALA A 175 -0.89 16.69 22.59
N ILE A 176 -1.06 15.36 22.54
CA ILE A 176 -1.23 14.61 21.28
C ILE A 176 -2.42 15.15 20.50
N ILE A 177 -3.59 15.29 21.14
CA ILE A 177 -4.78 15.82 20.47
C ILE A 177 -4.51 17.23 19.93
N ARG A 178 -3.91 18.12 20.73
CA ARG A 178 -3.60 19.50 20.30
C ARG A 178 -2.64 19.57 19.11
N THR A 179 -1.58 18.77 19.12
CA THR A 179 -0.50 18.85 18.11
C THR A 179 -0.84 18.10 16.82
N HIS A 180 -1.62 17.02 16.89
CA HIS A 180 -1.96 16.19 15.73
C HIS A 180 -3.23 16.66 15.01
N LEU A 181 -4.26 17.11 15.75
CA LEU A 181 -5.55 17.48 15.16
C LEU A 181 -5.51 18.78 14.33
N LYS A 182 -4.57 19.69 14.62
CA LYS A 182 -4.51 21.04 14.04
C LYS A 182 -5.85 21.76 14.17
N ASP A 183 -6.48 22.17 13.06
CA ASP A 183 -7.81 22.82 13.07
C ASP A 183 -8.98 21.81 12.96
N GLY A 184 -8.68 20.52 12.83
CA GLY A 184 -9.68 19.45 12.77
C GLY A 184 -10.53 19.43 11.48
N ARG A 185 -10.12 20.07 10.38
CA ARG A 185 -10.89 20.06 9.12
C ARG A 185 -10.45 19.00 8.11
N VAL A 186 -9.51 18.13 8.48
CA VAL A 186 -8.99 17.09 7.60
C VAL A 186 -9.09 15.73 8.29
N ALA A 187 -9.61 14.72 7.58
CA ALA A 187 -9.74 13.35 8.07
C ALA A 187 -8.37 12.77 8.51
N ALA A 188 -7.32 13.04 7.74
CA ALA A 188 -5.95 12.60 8.06
C ALA A 188 -5.48 13.11 9.43
N TRP A 189 -5.88 14.30 9.88
CA TRP A 189 -5.45 14.80 11.20
C TRP A 189 -6.14 14.09 12.37
N HIS A 190 -7.34 13.54 12.14
CA HIS A 190 -7.98 12.67 13.13
C HIS A 190 -7.32 11.29 13.16
N GLU A 191 -6.92 10.79 11.99
CA GLU A 191 -6.15 9.55 11.86
C GLU A 191 -4.76 9.68 12.51
N ASP A 192 -4.08 10.82 12.35
CA ASP A 192 -2.82 11.15 13.04
C ASP A 192 -2.97 11.08 14.56
N VAL A 193 -4.08 11.60 15.11
CA VAL A 193 -4.38 11.50 16.56
C VAL A 193 -4.56 10.04 16.96
N ALA A 194 -5.32 9.25 16.18
CA ALA A 194 -5.52 7.83 16.45
C ALA A 194 -4.21 7.05 16.47
N GLU A 195 -3.31 7.32 15.53
CA GLU A 195 -1.99 6.71 15.43
C GLU A 195 -1.11 6.99 16.65
N ALA A 196 -1.03 8.26 17.06
CA ALA A 196 -0.23 8.67 18.21
C ALA A 196 -0.77 8.07 19.52
N LEU A 197 -2.09 7.95 19.66
CA LEU A 197 -2.72 7.33 20.83
C LEU A 197 -2.50 5.82 20.86
N GLU A 198 -2.56 5.16 19.69
CA GLU A 198 -2.22 3.75 19.55
C GLU A 198 -0.77 3.50 19.98
N GLU A 199 0.17 4.34 19.54
CA GLU A 199 1.59 4.20 19.85
C GLU A 199 1.88 4.26 21.36
N ILE A 200 1.17 5.11 22.11
CA ILE A 200 1.30 5.17 23.56
C ILE A 200 0.45 4.11 24.28
N GLY A 201 -0.33 3.29 23.57
CA GLY A 201 -1.15 2.23 24.14
C GLY A 201 -2.50 2.70 24.70
N GLU A 202 -2.94 3.92 24.38
CA GLU A 202 -4.27 4.44 24.70
C GLU A 202 -5.31 3.92 23.68
N ILE A 203 -5.45 2.59 23.63
CA ILE A 203 -6.14 1.85 22.57
C ILE A 203 -7.62 2.26 22.42
N ASP A 204 -8.32 2.44 23.54
CA ASP A 204 -9.73 2.83 23.50
C ASP A 204 -9.94 4.21 22.85
N LEU A 205 -9.02 5.15 23.13
CA LEU A 205 -9.04 6.46 22.47
C LEU A 205 -8.62 6.35 21.01
N ALA A 206 -7.63 5.52 20.69
CA ALA A 206 -7.21 5.26 19.32
C ALA A 206 -8.37 4.73 18.46
N ILE A 207 -9.15 3.78 18.98
CA ILE A 207 -10.36 3.26 18.32
C ILE A 207 -11.36 4.38 18.07
N ALA A 208 -11.67 5.19 19.10
CA ALA A 208 -12.65 6.28 18.98
C ALA A 208 -12.21 7.36 17.97
N TRP A 209 -10.92 7.68 17.91
CA TRP A 209 -10.39 8.64 16.94
C TRP A 209 -10.31 8.06 15.52
N ALA A 210 -10.00 6.78 15.37
CA ALA A 210 -10.03 6.10 14.07
C ALA A 210 -11.46 6.01 13.51
N GLU A 211 -12.46 5.74 14.36
CA GLU A 211 -13.89 5.81 14.00
C GLU A 211 -14.30 7.22 13.60
N ARG A 212 -13.87 8.24 14.35
CA ARG A 212 -14.15 9.65 14.00
C ARG A 212 -13.53 10.01 12.65
N ALA A 213 -12.29 9.61 12.41
CA ALA A 213 -11.59 9.84 11.15
C ALA A 213 -12.26 9.12 9.97
N SER A 214 -12.72 7.88 10.16
CA SER A 214 -13.46 7.13 9.15
C SER A 214 -14.84 7.74 8.87
N SER A 215 -15.45 8.34 9.89
CA SER A 215 -16.75 8.98 9.79
C SER A 215 -16.70 10.40 9.21
N PHE A 216 -15.52 11.01 9.11
CA PHE A 216 -15.31 12.41 8.73
C PHE A 216 -15.89 12.75 7.35
N ASP A 217 -15.46 12.05 6.29
CA ASP A 217 -16.00 12.21 4.94
C ASP A 217 -15.97 10.87 4.15
N ARG A 218 -16.27 10.90 2.85
CA ARG A 218 -16.25 9.70 1.98
C ARG A 218 -14.96 9.55 1.16
N GLY A 219 -13.99 10.44 1.37
CA GLY A 219 -12.73 10.47 0.66
C GLY A 219 -11.78 9.34 1.06
N HIS A 220 -10.69 9.21 0.29
CA HIS A 220 -9.71 8.15 0.48
C HIS A 220 -9.03 8.19 1.87
N GLN A 221 -8.91 9.36 2.50
CA GLN A 221 -8.34 9.50 3.84
C GLN A 221 -9.25 8.87 4.90
N SER A 222 -10.56 9.16 4.89
CA SER A 222 -11.52 8.48 5.76
C SER A 222 -11.61 6.98 5.49
N GLN A 223 -11.48 6.57 4.22
CA GLN A 223 -11.42 5.14 3.89
C GLN A 223 -10.18 4.46 4.49
N ARG A 224 -9.02 5.11 4.43
CA ARG A 224 -7.78 4.59 5.03
C ARG A 224 -7.88 4.51 6.56
N ALA A 225 -8.47 5.52 7.19
CA ALA A 225 -8.76 5.50 8.61
C ALA A 225 -9.72 4.36 9.02
N ALA A 226 -10.66 3.99 8.14
CA ALA A 226 -11.55 2.85 8.37
C ALA A 226 -10.79 1.51 8.44
N GLU A 227 -9.68 1.36 7.70
CA GLU A 227 -8.82 0.18 7.77
C GLU A 227 -8.10 0.10 9.14
N ARG A 228 -7.60 1.25 9.66
CA ARG A 228 -7.04 1.31 11.02
C ARG A 228 -8.11 1.00 12.07
N TRP A 229 -9.30 1.59 11.95
CA TRP A 229 -10.41 1.32 12.86
C TRP A 229 -10.77 -0.17 12.87
N TRP A 230 -10.93 -0.78 11.69
CA TRP A 230 -11.19 -2.21 11.55
C TRP A 230 -10.13 -3.08 12.21
N ARG A 231 -8.84 -2.79 11.98
CA ARG A 231 -7.73 -3.52 12.60
C ARG A 231 -7.77 -3.41 14.12
N LEU A 232 -7.90 -2.20 14.67
CA LEU A 232 -7.94 -1.98 16.12
C LEU A 232 -9.12 -2.69 16.78
N LEU A 233 -10.30 -2.68 16.15
CA LEU A 233 -11.44 -3.46 16.64
C LEU A 233 -11.15 -4.96 16.59
N GLY A 234 -10.52 -5.47 15.52
CA GLY A 234 -10.17 -6.88 15.42
C GLY A 234 -9.21 -7.34 16.52
N GLU A 235 -8.24 -6.50 16.87
CA GLU A 235 -7.21 -6.80 17.87
C GLU A 235 -7.73 -6.64 19.32
N HIS A 236 -8.62 -5.68 19.57
CA HIS A 236 -8.95 -5.27 20.93
C HIS A 236 -10.44 -5.32 21.29
N ARG A 237 -11.34 -5.24 20.31
CA ARG A 237 -12.81 -5.20 20.51
C ARG A 237 -13.58 -5.97 19.42
N PRO A 238 -13.34 -7.28 19.25
CA PRO A 238 -13.89 -8.04 18.11
C PRO A 238 -15.43 -8.11 18.11
N LEU A 239 -16.08 -7.91 19.26
CA LEU A 239 -17.54 -7.87 19.37
C LEU A 239 -18.16 -6.66 18.65
N ASP A 240 -17.40 -5.60 18.41
CA ASP A 240 -17.87 -4.38 17.74
C ASP A 240 -17.71 -4.47 16.21
N LEU A 241 -17.00 -5.48 15.69
CA LEU A 241 -16.74 -5.65 14.26
C LEU A 241 -17.99 -5.71 13.39
N PRO A 242 -19.11 -6.37 13.77
CA PRO A 242 -20.32 -6.38 12.94
C PRO A 242 -20.89 -4.99 12.66
N ALA A 243 -20.90 -4.12 13.67
CA ALA A 243 -21.39 -2.75 13.52
C ALA A 243 -20.45 -1.90 12.64
N ALA A 244 -19.15 -2.04 12.83
CA ALA A 244 -18.14 -1.38 12.02
C ALA A 244 -18.17 -1.87 10.55
N ALA A 245 -18.28 -3.17 10.31
CA ALA A 245 -18.38 -3.75 8.96
C ALA A 245 -19.59 -3.20 8.21
N ARG A 246 -20.75 -3.09 8.88
CA ARG A 246 -21.95 -2.48 8.29
C ARG A 246 -21.69 -1.02 7.91
N THR A 247 -21.11 -0.24 8.81
CA THR A 247 -20.75 1.17 8.56
C THR A 247 -19.81 1.31 7.36
N ILE A 248 -18.77 0.45 7.28
CA ILE A 248 -17.80 0.46 6.18
C ILE A 248 -18.47 0.09 4.85
N LEU A 249 -19.33 -0.94 4.83
CA LEU A 249 -20.08 -1.34 3.64
C LEU A 249 -20.99 -0.21 3.14
N GLU A 250 -21.72 0.45 4.03
CA GLU A 250 -22.62 1.55 3.67
C GLU A 250 -21.87 2.75 3.09
N ARG A 251 -20.70 3.09 3.64
CA ARG A 251 -19.89 4.24 3.19
C ARG A 251 -19.11 3.94 1.92
N TRP A 252 -18.52 2.75 1.82
CA TRP A 252 -17.71 2.30 0.69
C TRP A 252 -18.15 0.90 0.24
N PRO A 253 -19.28 0.80 -0.50
CA PRO A 253 -19.77 -0.48 -0.97
C PRO A 253 -18.81 -1.13 -1.95
N SER A 254 -18.31 -2.31 -1.59
CA SER A 254 -17.44 -3.15 -2.42
C SER A 254 -17.65 -4.62 -2.07
N ALA A 255 -17.20 -5.52 -2.95
CA ALA A 255 -17.17 -6.95 -2.66
C ALA A 255 -16.37 -7.24 -1.38
N GLY A 256 -15.28 -6.51 -1.15
CA GLY A 256 -14.43 -6.63 0.03
C GLY A 256 -15.15 -6.22 1.32
N SER A 257 -15.84 -5.07 1.34
CA SER A 257 -16.60 -4.64 2.53
C SER A 257 -17.81 -5.53 2.79
N GLY A 258 -18.46 -6.04 1.75
CA GLY A 258 -19.51 -7.06 1.86
C GLY A 258 -18.99 -8.38 2.44
N ALA A 259 -17.85 -8.88 1.95
CA ALA A 259 -17.20 -10.09 2.45
C ALA A 259 -16.81 -9.97 3.93
N ARG A 260 -16.28 -8.81 4.34
CA ARG A 260 -15.98 -8.51 5.75
C ARG A 260 -17.23 -8.62 6.62
N LEU A 261 -18.35 -8.03 6.20
CA LEU A 261 -19.61 -8.11 6.97
C LEU A 261 -20.09 -9.55 7.11
N VAL A 262 -20.12 -10.33 6.03
CA VAL A 262 -20.52 -11.75 6.08
C VAL A 262 -19.58 -12.56 6.99
N ALA A 263 -18.27 -12.28 6.97
CA ALA A 263 -17.31 -13.00 7.80
C ALA A 263 -17.54 -12.78 9.30
N VAL A 264 -17.94 -11.59 9.73
CA VAL A 264 -18.11 -11.27 11.16
C VAL A 264 -19.55 -11.37 11.68
N ALA A 265 -20.55 -11.22 10.80
CA ALA A 265 -21.97 -11.25 11.16
C ALA A 265 -22.71 -12.49 10.61
N GLY A 266 -22.05 -13.30 9.79
CA GLY A 266 -22.58 -14.54 9.23
C GLY A 266 -23.42 -14.36 7.96
N ASN A 267 -23.83 -15.50 7.39
CA ASN A 267 -24.54 -15.57 6.11
C ASN A 267 -25.93 -14.89 6.11
N GLY A 268 -26.49 -14.57 7.28
CA GLY A 268 -27.76 -13.83 7.37
C GLY A 268 -27.68 -12.42 6.76
N MET A 269 -26.48 -11.87 6.59
CA MET A 269 -26.27 -10.55 5.98
C MET A 269 -26.14 -10.58 4.45
N VAL A 270 -26.13 -11.76 3.82
CA VAL A 270 -25.86 -11.89 2.37
C VAL A 270 -26.86 -11.09 1.53
N ASP A 271 -28.14 -11.12 1.88
CA ASP A 271 -29.18 -10.41 1.12
C ASP A 271 -29.07 -8.88 1.27
N ASP A 272 -28.77 -8.39 2.48
CA ASP A 272 -28.48 -6.98 2.74
C ASP A 272 -27.27 -6.50 1.93
N VAL A 273 -26.20 -7.31 1.88
CA VAL A 273 -24.99 -7.00 1.11
C VAL A 273 -25.29 -6.95 -0.38
N GLN A 274 -25.99 -7.95 -0.91
CA GLN A 274 -26.37 -7.98 -2.32
C GLN A 274 -27.20 -6.76 -2.71
N THR A 275 -28.19 -6.40 -1.88
CA THR A 275 -29.04 -5.21 -2.06
C THR A 275 -28.19 -3.94 -2.10
N THR A 276 -27.24 -3.80 -1.18
CA THR A 276 -26.34 -2.64 -1.10
C THR A 276 -25.44 -2.53 -2.33
N LEU A 277 -25.02 -3.66 -2.91
CA LEU A 277 -24.11 -3.68 -4.06
C LEU A 277 -24.83 -3.60 -5.42
N GLU A 278 -26.16 -3.61 -5.50
CA GLU A 278 -26.89 -3.59 -6.77
C GLU A 278 -26.55 -2.38 -7.65
N SER A 279 -26.29 -1.21 -7.04
CA SER A 279 -25.88 -0.01 -7.77
C SER A 279 -24.42 -0.06 -8.26
N ARG A 280 -23.68 -1.13 -7.94
CA ARG A 280 -22.28 -1.35 -8.33
C ARG A 280 -22.12 -2.76 -8.94
N PRO A 281 -22.55 -2.98 -10.19
CA PRO A 281 -22.63 -4.31 -10.79
C PRO A 281 -21.35 -5.13 -10.70
N ALA A 282 -20.19 -4.52 -10.91
CA ALA A 282 -18.89 -5.22 -10.82
C ALA A 282 -18.61 -5.74 -9.39
N GLU A 283 -18.95 -4.95 -8.37
CA GLU A 283 -18.75 -5.34 -6.97
C GLU A 283 -19.75 -6.42 -6.55
N LEU A 284 -21.01 -6.34 -7.00
CA LEU A 284 -22.00 -7.38 -6.73
C LEU A 284 -21.61 -8.71 -7.37
N VAL A 285 -21.20 -8.69 -8.65
CA VAL A 285 -20.76 -9.91 -9.35
C VAL A 285 -19.53 -10.51 -8.66
N ARG A 286 -18.54 -9.68 -8.29
CA ARG A 286 -17.34 -10.14 -7.57
C ARG A 286 -17.69 -10.73 -6.20
N PHE A 287 -18.63 -10.11 -5.47
CA PHE A 287 -19.12 -10.66 -4.20
C PHE A 287 -19.80 -12.03 -4.36
N GLN A 288 -20.69 -12.17 -5.34
CA GLN A 288 -21.38 -13.44 -5.64
C GLN A 288 -20.39 -14.53 -6.09
N LEU A 289 -19.36 -14.15 -6.86
CA LEU A 289 -18.34 -15.06 -7.35
C LEU A 289 -17.38 -15.52 -6.23
N ASP A 290 -16.80 -14.58 -5.49
CA ASP A 290 -15.67 -14.88 -4.60
C ASP A 290 -16.14 -15.23 -3.18
N THR A 291 -17.15 -14.50 -2.67
CA THR A 291 -17.63 -14.67 -1.29
C THR A 291 -18.71 -15.74 -1.22
N MET A 292 -19.74 -15.65 -2.05
CA MET A 292 -20.82 -16.63 -2.07
C MET A 292 -20.45 -17.91 -2.82
N ARG A 293 -19.35 -17.89 -3.59
CA ARG A 293 -18.89 -19.02 -4.43
C ARG A 293 -20.00 -19.54 -5.34
N ASN A 294 -20.81 -18.63 -5.89
CA ASN A 294 -21.95 -18.95 -6.72
C ASN A 294 -21.78 -18.37 -8.14
N PRO A 295 -21.00 -19.05 -8.99
CA PRO A 295 -20.76 -18.59 -10.36
C PRO A 295 -22.03 -18.52 -11.21
N ALA A 296 -23.06 -19.34 -10.93
CA ALA A 296 -24.33 -19.28 -11.66
C ALA A 296 -25.12 -17.99 -11.37
N LEU A 297 -25.21 -17.62 -10.09
CA LEU A 297 -25.83 -16.36 -9.70
C LEU A 297 -25.04 -15.16 -10.24
N ALA A 298 -23.71 -15.19 -10.11
CA ALA A 298 -22.83 -14.16 -10.63
C ALA A 298 -23.00 -13.98 -12.16
N TRP A 299 -23.12 -15.09 -12.91
CA TRP A 299 -23.37 -15.09 -14.35
C TRP A 299 -24.69 -14.44 -14.71
N GLY A 300 -25.78 -14.82 -14.04
CA GLY A 300 -27.10 -14.23 -14.24
C GLY A 300 -27.12 -12.73 -13.91
N THR A 301 -26.48 -12.33 -12.82
CA THR A 301 -26.37 -10.92 -12.42
C THR A 301 -25.56 -10.10 -13.41
N ALA A 302 -24.43 -10.62 -13.89
CA ALA A 302 -23.59 -9.93 -14.87
C ALA A 302 -24.35 -9.61 -16.17
N HIS A 303 -25.20 -10.54 -16.63
CA HIS A 303 -26.09 -10.30 -17.78
C HIS A 303 -27.20 -9.31 -17.43
N ARG A 304 -27.91 -9.53 -16.32
CA ARG A 304 -29.05 -8.70 -15.88
C ARG A 304 -28.67 -7.23 -15.72
N LEU A 305 -27.47 -6.96 -15.19
CA LEU A 305 -26.97 -5.61 -14.93
C LEU A 305 -26.04 -5.08 -16.03
N ALA A 306 -25.94 -5.79 -17.16
CA ALA A 306 -25.11 -5.41 -18.30
C ALA A 306 -23.66 -5.04 -17.90
N LEU A 307 -22.98 -5.95 -17.19
CA LEU A 307 -21.60 -5.75 -16.74
C LEU A 307 -20.68 -5.43 -17.93
N SER A 308 -19.90 -4.35 -17.82
CA SER A 308 -18.96 -3.89 -18.85
C SER A 308 -17.49 -4.20 -18.56
N ASP A 309 -17.19 -4.81 -17.40
CA ASP A 309 -15.81 -5.10 -16.99
C ASP A 309 -15.31 -6.40 -17.64
N ASP A 310 -14.49 -6.27 -18.68
CA ASP A 310 -13.92 -7.39 -19.43
C ASP A 310 -13.01 -8.28 -18.57
N GLY A 311 -12.31 -7.70 -17.58
CA GLY A 311 -11.45 -8.46 -16.68
C GLY A 311 -12.27 -9.38 -15.79
N LEU A 312 -13.34 -8.84 -15.18
CA LEU A 312 -14.26 -9.62 -14.37
C LEU A 312 -15.03 -10.67 -15.19
N TRP A 313 -15.39 -10.37 -16.44
CA TRP A 313 -15.96 -11.37 -17.35
C TRP A 313 -15.02 -12.55 -17.60
N ALA A 314 -13.70 -12.32 -17.68
CA ALA A 314 -12.73 -13.39 -17.87
C ALA A 314 -12.70 -14.35 -16.67
N ASP A 315 -12.67 -13.81 -15.46
CA ASP A 315 -12.67 -14.60 -14.23
C ASP A 315 -14.00 -15.35 -14.04
N LEU A 316 -15.11 -14.66 -14.32
CA LEU A 316 -16.45 -15.25 -14.26
C LEU A 316 -16.63 -16.38 -15.28
N ALA A 317 -16.18 -16.21 -16.54
CA ALA A 317 -16.26 -17.26 -17.55
C ALA A 317 -15.41 -18.49 -17.18
N ARG A 318 -14.23 -18.28 -16.57
CA ARG A 318 -13.42 -19.38 -16.05
C ARG A 318 -14.15 -20.17 -14.96
N ALA A 319 -14.82 -19.48 -14.04
CA ALA A 319 -15.57 -20.11 -12.96
C ALA A 319 -16.89 -20.75 -13.42
N TYR A 320 -17.49 -20.23 -14.49
CA TYR A 320 -18.74 -20.73 -15.05
C TYR A 320 -18.55 -21.90 -16.04
N LEU A 321 -17.33 -22.09 -16.55
CA LEU A 321 -16.97 -23.16 -17.51
C LEU A 321 -17.45 -24.56 -17.09
N PRO A 322 -17.34 -25.03 -15.83
CA PRO A 322 -17.82 -26.35 -15.44
C PRO A 322 -19.36 -26.48 -15.46
N LEU A 323 -20.09 -25.37 -15.43
CA LEU A 323 -21.55 -25.34 -15.40
C LEU A 323 -22.15 -25.29 -16.81
N ASP A 324 -21.62 -24.41 -17.65
CA ASP A 324 -22.01 -24.27 -19.05
C ASP A 324 -20.77 -23.96 -19.90
N PRO A 325 -20.12 -25.01 -20.45
CA PRO A 325 -18.93 -24.84 -21.26
C PRO A 325 -19.17 -23.98 -22.51
N VAL A 326 -20.36 -24.05 -23.11
CA VAL A 326 -20.68 -23.32 -24.34
C VAL A 326 -20.73 -21.83 -24.05
N ALA A 327 -21.54 -21.42 -23.08
CA ALA A 327 -21.70 -20.00 -22.73
C ALA A 327 -20.40 -19.37 -22.24
N ALA A 328 -19.62 -20.10 -21.43
CA ALA A 328 -18.31 -19.64 -20.96
C ALA A 328 -17.32 -19.42 -22.11
N ILE A 329 -17.26 -20.36 -23.06
CA ILE A 329 -16.34 -20.29 -24.20
C ILE A 329 -16.73 -19.15 -25.16
N GLU A 330 -18.02 -18.90 -25.38
CA GLU A 330 -18.47 -17.74 -26.17
C GLU A 330 -17.94 -16.42 -25.60
N VAL A 331 -18.03 -16.24 -24.27
CA VAL A 331 -17.48 -15.05 -23.61
C VAL A 331 -15.96 -14.99 -23.74
N GLN A 332 -15.25 -16.10 -23.51
CA GLN A 332 -13.79 -16.13 -23.61
C GLN A 332 -13.32 -15.76 -25.02
N VAL A 333 -13.92 -16.30 -26.08
CA VAL A 333 -13.56 -15.95 -27.45
C VAL A 333 -13.94 -14.50 -27.79
N ARG A 334 -15.08 -13.99 -27.30
CA ARG A 334 -15.44 -12.57 -27.43
C ARG A 334 -14.37 -11.66 -26.83
N LEU A 335 -13.87 -11.95 -25.64
CA LEU A 335 -12.82 -11.17 -24.98
C LEU A 335 -11.51 -11.19 -25.78
N VAL A 336 -11.13 -12.35 -26.34
CA VAL A 336 -10.00 -12.42 -27.28
C VAL A 336 -10.26 -11.54 -28.52
N ALA A 337 -11.46 -11.60 -29.10
CA ALA A 337 -11.81 -10.80 -30.26
C ALA A 337 -11.72 -9.28 -29.99
N ILE A 338 -12.11 -8.83 -28.79
CA ILE A 338 -11.95 -7.43 -28.34
C ILE A 338 -10.47 -7.05 -28.32
N SER A 339 -9.61 -7.88 -27.75
CA SER A 339 -8.16 -7.62 -27.69
C SER A 339 -7.52 -7.43 -29.08
N LEU A 340 -8.08 -8.10 -30.09
CA LEU A 340 -7.65 -8.10 -31.49
C LEU A 340 -8.24 -6.97 -32.34
N GLN A 341 -9.17 -6.15 -31.82
CA GLN A 341 -9.75 -5.04 -32.59
C GLN A 341 -8.67 -4.08 -33.10
N VAL A 342 -7.73 -3.72 -32.21
CA VAL A 342 -6.57 -2.88 -32.55
C VAL A 342 -5.52 -3.71 -33.26
N ALA A 343 -5.06 -3.24 -34.42
CA ALA A 343 -4.00 -3.88 -35.19
C ALA A 343 -2.63 -3.64 -34.54
N ASP A 344 -2.29 -4.48 -33.56
CA ASP A 344 -1.03 -4.43 -32.81
C ASP A 344 -0.38 -5.82 -32.77
N THR A 345 0.79 -5.95 -33.41
CA THR A 345 1.52 -7.23 -33.50
C THR A 345 1.94 -7.78 -32.15
N ARG A 346 2.08 -6.92 -31.13
CA ARG A 346 2.42 -7.34 -29.76
C ARG A 346 1.28 -8.14 -29.11
N ARG A 347 0.03 -7.96 -29.56
CA ARG A 347 -1.18 -8.61 -29.01
C ARG A 347 -1.48 -9.96 -29.64
N TYR A 348 -0.96 -10.25 -30.83
CA TYR A 348 -1.32 -11.46 -31.58
C TYR A 348 -0.85 -12.74 -30.89
N ARG A 349 0.40 -12.78 -30.42
CA ARG A 349 0.94 -13.98 -29.77
C ARG A 349 0.22 -14.30 -28.43
N PRO A 350 -0.04 -13.34 -27.53
CA PRO A 350 -0.90 -13.56 -26.37
C PRO A 350 -2.30 -14.05 -26.74
N ALA A 351 -2.98 -13.40 -27.70
CA ALA A 351 -4.33 -13.77 -28.11
C ALA A 351 -4.42 -15.20 -28.68
N VAL A 352 -3.44 -15.60 -29.51
CA VAL A 352 -3.36 -16.95 -30.08
C VAL A 352 -3.14 -18.00 -28.99
N ARG A 353 -2.27 -17.72 -28.00
CA ARG A 353 -2.09 -18.63 -26.86
C ARG A 353 -3.38 -18.81 -26.08
N GLU A 354 -4.14 -17.73 -25.90
CA GLU A 354 -5.43 -17.81 -25.21
C GLU A 354 -6.44 -18.64 -26.00
N LEU A 355 -6.53 -18.47 -27.33
CA LEU A 355 -7.38 -19.33 -28.18
C LEU A 355 -7.01 -20.81 -28.09
N VAL A 356 -5.72 -21.14 -28.00
CA VAL A 356 -5.26 -22.52 -27.78
C VAL A 356 -5.79 -23.04 -26.43
N ASN A 357 -5.69 -22.26 -25.36
CA ASN A 357 -6.20 -22.63 -24.04
C ASN A 357 -7.72 -22.83 -24.05
N ILE A 358 -8.47 -21.88 -24.60
CA ILE A 358 -9.92 -21.95 -24.75
C ILE A 358 -10.31 -23.22 -25.53
N ARG A 359 -9.62 -23.49 -26.63
CA ARG A 359 -9.88 -24.68 -27.45
C ARG A 359 -9.58 -25.99 -26.71
N MET A 360 -8.53 -26.04 -25.89
CA MET A 360 -8.26 -27.20 -25.04
C MET A 360 -9.39 -27.43 -24.02
N SER A 361 -9.86 -26.37 -23.37
CA SER A 361 -11.02 -26.42 -22.47
C SER A 361 -12.28 -26.90 -23.19
N ALA A 362 -12.51 -26.44 -24.42
CA ALA A 362 -13.63 -26.85 -25.25
C ALA A 362 -13.61 -28.33 -25.64
N ILE A 363 -12.42 -28.88 -25.88
CA ILE A 363 -12.22 -30.31 -26.16
C ILE A 363 -12.46 -31.15 -24.90
N ALA A 364 -12.00 -30.68 -23.74
CA ALA A 364 -12.21 -31.37 -22.47
C ALA A 364 -13.69 -31.42 -22.04
N ALA A 365 -14.51 -30.48 -22.50
CA ALA A 365 -15.96 -30.46 -22.31
C ALA A 365 -16.69 -31.40 -23.31
N GLU A 366 -16.34 -32.68 -23.29
CA GLU A 366 -16.92 -33.70 -24.17
C GLU A 366 -18.45 -33.74 -24.07
N GLY A 367 -19.11 -34.00 -25.20
CA GLY A 367 -20.59 -34.04 -25.26
C GLY A 367 -21.28 -32.68 -25.36
N THR A 368 -20.53 -31.57 -25.47
CA THR A 368 -21.07 -30.22 -25.67
C THR A 368 -20.74 -29.65 -27.06
N ALA A 369 -21.45 -28.60 -27.46
CA ALA A 369 -21.17 -27.86 -28.71
C ALA A 369 -19.94 -26.92 -28.60
N ALA A 370 -19.26 -26.88 -27.46
CA ALA A 370 -18.28 -25.85 -27.15
C ALA A 370 -17.06 -25.86 -28.09
N ARG A 371 -16.65 -27.05 -28.55
CA ARG A 371 -15.61 -27.20 -29.59
C ARG A 371 -16.03 -26.55 -30.92
N ALA A 372 -17.28 -26.75 -31.34
CA ALA A 372 -17.77 -26.16 -32.58
C ALA A 372 -17.83 -24.64 -32.49
N VAL A 373 -18.20 -24.10 -31.32
CA VAL A 373 -18.23 -22.65 -31.06
C VAL A 373 -16.84 -22.04 -31.18
N VAL A 374 -15.82 -22.59 -30.51
CA VAL A 374 -14.47 -22.03 -30.59
C VAL A 374 -13.87 -22.18 -31.98
N ASP A 375 -14.04 -23.34 -32.64
CA ASP A 375 -13.52 -23.57 -33.99
C ASP A 375 -14.19 -22.63 -35.02
N GLY A 376 -15.50 -22.42 -34.92
CA GLY A 376 -16.24 -21.47 -35.75
C GLY A 376 -15.80 -20.03 -35.51
N ALA A 377 -15.66 -19.61 -34.26
CA ALA A 377 -15.23 -18.26 -33.93
C ALA A 377 -13.78 -17.96 -34.35
N ILE A 378 -12.88 -18.95 -34.33
CA ILE A 378 -11.54 -18.82 -34.89
C ILE A 378 -11.63 -18.62 -36.42
N SER A 379 -12.47 -19.39 -37.12
CA SER A 379 -12.69 -19.23 -38.56
C SER A 379 -13.18 -17.82 -38.91
N ASP A 380 -14.14 -17.30 -38.14
CA ASP A 380 -14.64 -15.93 -38.30
C ASP A 380 -13.56 -14.87 -38.06
N LEU A 381 -12.69 -15.07 -37.06
CA LEU A 381 -11.55 -14.19 -36.81
C LEU A 381 -10.56 -14.20 -37.99
N ARG A 382 -10.31 -15.37 -38.61
CA ARG A 382 -9.46 -15.48 -39.80
C ARG A 382 -10.03 -14.72 -40.97
N GLU A 383 -11.33 -14.86 -41.26
CA GLU A 383 -11.96 -14.15 -42.37
C GLU A 383 -11.98 -12.63 -42.13
N ARG A 384 -12.40 -12.21 -40.93
CA ARG A 384 -12.46 -10.79 -40.55
C ARG A 384 -11.09 -10.11 -40.66
N TYR A 385 -10.02 -10.80 -40.26
CA TYR A 385 -8.67 -10.26 -40.22
C TYR A 385 -7.74 -10.83 -41.29
N ARG A 386 -8.27 -11.35 -42.40
CA ARG A 386 -7.50 -11.94 -43.51
C ARG A 386 -6.40 -11.04 -44.09
N ARG A 387 -6.51 -9.73 -43.91
CA ARG A 387 -5.52 -8.71 -44.34
C ARG A 387 -4.43 -8.42 -43.29
N ARG A 388 -4.36 -9.19 -42.20
CA ARG A 388 -3.34 -9.06 -41.14
C ARG A 388 -2.42 -10.29 -41.18
N PRO A 389 -1.42 -10.35 -42.08
CA PRO A 389 -0.63 -11.56 -42.33
C PRO A 389 0.07 -12.07 -41.07
N SER A 390 0.60 -11.19 -40.22
CA SER A 390 1.26 -11.61 -38.98
C SER A 390 0.33 -12.27 -37.95
N LEU A 391 -0.98 -11.95 -37.98
CA LEU A 391 -1.97 -12.63 -37.13
C LEU A 391 -2.33 -14.00 -37.72
N ILE A 392 -2.53 -14.08 -39.03
CA ILE A 392 -2.79 -15.33 -39.74
C ILE A 392 -1.62 -16.32 -39.57
N ASP A 393 -0.39 -15.86 -39.78
CA ASP A 393 0.82 -16.65 -39.54
C ASP A 393 0.90 -17.18 -38.10
N ALA A 394 0.46 -16.39 -37.12
CA ALA A 394 0.48 -16.80 -35.72
C ALA A 394 -0.58 -17.88 -35.43
N LEU A 395 -1.79 -17.76 -36.00
CA LEU A 395 -2.84 -18.79 -35.92
C LEU A 395 -2.39 -20.10 -36.60
N ASP A 396 -1.77 -20.00 -37.78
CA ASP A 396 -1.28 -21.16 -38.54
C ASP A 396 -0.18 -21.92 -37.79
N ARG A 397 0.78 -21.19 -37.21
CA ARG A 397 1.83 -21.79 -36.37
C ARG A 397 1.26 -22.50 -35.14
N ALA A 398 0.15 -22.01 -34.61
CA ALA A 398 -0.55 -22.62 -33.48
C ALA A 398 -1.48 -23.78 -33.91
N LYS A 399 -1.61 -24.07 -35.21
CA LYS A 399 -2.49 -25.11 -35.77
C LYS A 399 -3.95 -24.94 -35.36
N LEU A 400 -4.39 -23.68 -35.24
CA LEU A 400 -5.80 -23.35 -35.00
C LEU A 400 -6.57 -23.39 -36.35
N PRO A 401 -7.83 -23.88 -36.34
CA PRO A 401 -8.61 -24.10 -37.55
C PRO A 401 -8.98 -22.83 -38.31
#